data_AF-A0A5E4J408-F1
#
_entry.id   AF-A0A5E4J408-F1
#
_cell.length_a   1.000
_cell.length_b   1.000
_cell.length_c   1.000
_cell.angle_alpha   90.00
_cell.angle_beta   90.00
_cell.angle_gamma   90.00
#
_symmetry.space_group_name_H-M   'P 1'
#
loop_
_entity.id
_entity.type
_entity.pdbx_description
1 polymer ?
#
loop_
_entity_poly.entity_id
_entity_poly.type
_entity_poly.pdbx_seq_one_letter_code
_entity_poly.pdbx_strand_id
1 'polypeptide(L)'
;MLAGTYNGTHVALYVDGILTQVHPASGKLSSNFINITIGSLNDISNTSFNDTLDEISIFNRSLTGTEITNIYERGILHLNLSVETCNDSTCSSPNFTNIPNDTTNQSFNLSSNQFFEYLFNFSTDNTNYSPELYNVTVGYYNKSSSDYVALTFANYFTNGINFGSVAPNTIGNNATNNSLFTITVSPDSTSTVSVCTNSSNLTSGGNTIAAGNFSYNVSIDQATLNTTELRGNFTNYTDILTSGIDGLVANSVTYWKFKLDVPDGQISGAYNGNAYFEGTNTGSC
;
A
#
# COMPACT_ATOMS: atom_id res chain seq x y z
N MET A 1 3.88 25.24 37.69
CA MET A 1 4.82 26.03 36.85
C MET A 1 5.23 27.31 37.59
N LEU A 2 6.50 27.71 37.51
CA LEU A 2 6.97 29.02 37.98
C LEU A 2 7.45 29.85 36.79
N ALA A 3 7.06 31.13 36.72
CA ALA A 3 7.55 32.03 35.69
C ALA A 3 7.84 33.43 36.24
N GLY A 4 8.95 34.01 35.79
CA GLY A 4 9.34 35.40 36.07
C GLY A 4 9.37 36.20 34.77
N THR A 5 8.80 37.41 34.78
CA THR A 5 8.84 38.33 33.62
C THR A 5 9.40 39.68 34.02
N TYR A 6 10.17 40.30 33.13
CA TYR A 6 10.67 41.68 33.29
C TYR A 6 10.39 42.49 32.03
N ASN A 7 9.65 43.60 32.19
CA ASN A 7 9.23 44.44 31.06
C ASN A 7 9.97 45.79 30.97
N GLY A 8 11.00 46.01 31.80
CA GLY A 8 11.74 47.28 31.88
C GLY A 8 11.18 48.30 32.89
N THR A 9 10.00 48.04 33.45
CA THR A 9 9.36 48.88 34.50
C THR A 9 8.87 48.08 35.71
N HIS A 10 8.63 46.78 35.52
CA HIS A 10 8.16 45.87 36.56
C HIS A 10 8.78 44.47 36.39
N VAL A 11 9.02 43.80 37.51
CA VAL A 11 9.21 42.35 37.59
C VAL A 11 7.91 41.73 38.09
N ALA A 12 7.47 40.63 37.48
CA ALA A 12 6.31 39.88 37.91
C ALA A 12 6.64 38.40 38.10
N LEU A 13 6.02 37.79 39.11
CA LEU A 13 6.11 36.36 39.43
C LEU A 13 4.74 35.72 39.22
N TYR A 14 4.74 34.61 38.50
CA TYR A 14 3.57 33.79 38.25
C TYR A 14 3.79 32.39 38.85
N VAL A 15 2.73 31.88 39.48
CA VAL A 15 2.66 30.51 40.01
C VAL A 15 1.46 29.86 39.34
N ASP A 16 1.69 28.71 38.71
CA ASP A 16 0.66 27.92 38.02
C ASP A 16 -0.16 28.75 37.01
N GLY A 17 0.55 29.58 36.24
CA GLY A 17 -0.05 30.42 35.22
C GLY A 17 -0.71 31.71 35.74
N ILE A 18 -0.76 31.92 37.06
CA ILE A 18 -1.47 33.03 37.70
C ILE A 18 -0.48 34.06 38.27
N LEU A 19 -0.73 35.35 37.99
CA LEU A 19 0.07 36.45 38.55
C LEU A 19 -0.06 36.46 40.07
N THR A 20 1.04 36.24 40.77
CA THR A 20 1.09 36.20 42.23
C THR A 20 1.65 37.48 42.83
N GLN A 21 2.67 38.07 42.20
CA GLN A 21 3.31 39.29 42.69
C GLN A 21 3.85 40.14 41.55
N VAL A 22 3.83 41.45 41.74
CA VAL A 22 4.47 42.43 40.86
C VAL A 22 5.24 43.46 41.69
N HIS A 23 6.42 43.85 41.23
CA HIS A 23 7.26 44.86 41.87
C HIS A 23 7.79 45.85 40.84
N PRO A 24 7.72 47.18 41.08
CA PRO A 24 8.36 48.19 40.24
C PRO A 24 9.87 47.97 40.18
N ALA A 25 10.43 47.88 38.98
CA ALA A 25 11.85 47.71 38.76
C ALA A 25 12.18 48.25 37.37
N SER A 26 13.15 49.14 37.26
CA SER A 26 13.47 49.80 36.00
C SER A 26 14.96 49.80 35.71
N GLY A 27 15.29 50.06 34.44
CA GLY A 27 16.65 50.05 33.94
C GLY A 27 16.95 48.86 33.03
N LYS A 28 18.20 48.75 32.60
CA LYS A 28 18.66 47.64 31.76
C LYS A 28 19.12 46.48 32.64
N LEU A 29 18.79 45.26 32.24
CA LEU A 29 19.40 44.07 32.84
C LEU A 29 20.92 44.11 32.62
N SER A 30 21.68 43.86 33.67
CA SER A 30 23.13 43.73 33.58
C SER A 30 23.49 42.47 32.76
N SER A 31 24.39 42.62 31.80
CA SER A 31 24.91 41.50 31.00
C SER A 31 26.37 41.22 31.35
N ASN A 32 26.76 39.95 31.33
CA ASN A 32 28.15 39.51 31.39
C ASN A 32 28.33 38.33 30.41
N PHE A 33 29.55 37.79 30.32
CA PHE A 33 29.88 36.64 29.47
C PHE A 33 29.90 35.31 30.25
N ILE A 34 29.30 35.28 31.45
CA ILE A 34 29.26 34.08 32.29
C ILE A 34 28.15 33.17 31.78
N ASN A 35 28.42 31.87 31.74
CA ASN A 35 27.42 30.87 31.37
C ASN A 35 26.24 30.89 32.36
N ILE A 36 25.03 30.76 31.83
CA ILE A 36 23.84 30.56 32.64
C ILE A 36 23.91 29.15 33.22
N THR A 37 23.91 29.06 34.55
CA THR A 37 23.74 27.80 35.28
C THR A 37 22.30 27.70 35.78
N ILE A 38 21.74 26.50 35.67
CA ILE A 38 20.42 26.19 36.20
C ILE A 38 20.61 25.10 37.24
N GLY A 39 19.99 25.28 38.41
CA GLY A 39 20.11 24.34 39.52
C GLY A 39 21.45 24.41 40.26
N SER A 40 22.27 25.44 40.06
CA SER A 40 23.45 25.72 40.89
C SER A 40 23.81 27.19 40.86
N LEU A 41 24.38 27.70 41.96
CA LEU A 41 25.03 29.01 41.98
C LEU A 41 26.44 28.89 41.41
N ASN A 42 26.79 29.79 40.49
CA ASN A 42 28.17 29.95 40.05
C ASN A 42 29.07 30.27 41.26
N ASP A 43 30.21 29.57 41.38
CA ASP A 43 31.29 29.77 42.35
C ASP A 43 31.10 29.31 43.82
N ILE A 44 30.08 28.51 44.17
CA ILE A 44 29.97 27.92 45.52
C ILE A 44 29.74 26.41 45.44
N SER A 45 30.77 25.62 45.75
CA SER A 45 30.64 24.17 45.95
C SER A 45 29.63 23.89 47.08
N ASN A 46 28.67 23.02 46.82
CA ASN A 46 27.55 22.62 47.72
C ASN A 46 26.26 23.46 47.68
N THR A 47 26.00 24.23 46.61
CA THR A 47 24.73 24.95 46.42
C THR A 47 23.91 24.46 45.22
N SER A 48 24.00 23.17 44.93
CA SER A 48 23.21 22.56 43.85
C SER A 48 21.78 22.30 44.32
N PHE A 49 20.81 22.70 43.50
CA PHE A 49 19.42 22.29 43.60
C PHE A 49 19.33 20.78 43.31
N ASN A 50 18.74 20.03 44.24
CA ASN A 50 18.69 18.57 44.19
C ASN A 50 17.26 18.04 43.99
N ASP A 51 16.53 18.69 43.09
CA ASP A 51 15.17 18.34 42.72
C ASP A 51 15.03 18.34 41.19
N THR A 52 13.90 17.82 40.70
CA THR A 52 13.64 17.73 39.27
C THR A 52 13.25 19.09 38.70
N LEU A 53 13.90 19.48 37.61
CA LEU A 53 13.50 20.59 36.77
C LEU A 53 13.12 20.05 35.40
N ASP A 54 12.07 20.61 34.82
CA ASP A 54 11.57 20.24 33.50
C ASP A 54 11.11 21.49 32.73
N GLU A 55 11.05 21.38 31.41
CA GLU A 55 10.51 22.40 30.48
C GLU A 55 11.10 23.81 30.65
N ILE A 56 12.41 23.90 30.89
CA ILE A 56 13.09 25.17 31.16
C ILE A 56 13.18 26.02 29.89
N SER A 57 12.59 27.21 29.93
CA SER A 57 12.53 28.14 28.80
C SER A 57 12.98 29.55 29.18
N ILE A 58 13.71 30.22 28.30
CA ILE A 58 14.15 31.62 28.46
C ILE A 58 13.75 32.41 27.21
N PHE A 59 13.06 33.54 27.42
CA PHE A 59 12.58 34.40 26.34
C PHE A 59 13.33 35.73 26.34
N ASN A 60 13.67 36.24 25.15
CA ASN A 60 14.31 37.54 24.97
C ASN A 60 13.31 38.73 25.04
N ARG A 61 12.09 38.47 25.51
CA ARG A 61 11.01 39.46 25.69
C ARG A 61 10.23 39.13 26.96
N SER A 62 9.55 40.13 27.50
CA SER A 62 8.53 39.88 28.52
C SER A 62 7.36 39.14 27.87
N LEU A 63 6.98 38.01 28.45
CA LEU A 63 5.70 37.38 28.16
C LEU A 63 4.59 38.14 28.87
N THR A 64 3.41 38.15 28.27
CA THR A 64 2.16 38.65 28.89
C THR A 64 1.56 37.60 29.81
N GLY A 65 0.66 38.00 30.71
CA GLY A 65 -0.05 37.06 31.59
C GLY A 65 -0.77 35.95 30.80
N THR A 66 -1.42 36.30 29.70
CA THR A 66 -2.09 35.32 28.81
C THR A 66 -1.11 34.32 28.21
N GLU A 67 0.06 34.76 27.75
CA GLU A 67 1.07 33.85 27.21
C GLU A 67 1.60 32.88 28.27
N ILE A 68 1.77 33.37 29.51
CA ILE A 68 2.16 32.53 30.64
C ILE A 68 1.08 31.50 30.97
N THR A 69 -0.20 31.91 31.02
CA THR A 69 -1.32 30.97 31.22
C THR A 69 -1.38 29.92 30.11
N ASN A 70 -1.21 30.31 28.84
CA ASN A 70 -1.20 29.37 27.73
C ASN A 70 -0.04 28.36 27.81
N ILE A 71 1.14 28.78 28.26
CA ILE A 71 2.27 27.86 28.47
C ILE A 71 1.96 26.89 29.61
N TYR A 72 1.38 27.37 30.71
CA TYR A 72 0.97 26.53 31.83
C TYR A 72 -0.03 25.45 31.38
N GLU A 73 -1.11 25.86 30.70
CA GLU A 73 -2.16 24.97 30.21
C GLU A 73 -1.60 23.87 29.29
N ARG A 74 -0.65 24.20 28.41
CA ARG A 74 0.01 23.20 27.54
C ARG A 74 0.80 22.13 28.31
N GLY A 75 1.19 22.39 29.56
CA GLY A 75 1.89 21.42 30.40
C GLY A 75 0.96 20.58 31.28
N ILE A 76 -0.28 21.00 31.51
CA ILE A 76 -1.22 20.34 32.44
C ILE A 76 -2.48 19.80 31.80
N LEU A 77 -2.75 20.15 30.52
CA LEU A 77 -3.88 19.65 29.76
C LEU A 77 -3.40 18.54 28.84
N HIS A 78 -3.91 17.33 29.10
CA HIS A 78 -3.49 16.13 28.40
C HIS A 78 -4.63 15.61 27.54
N LEU A 79 -4.30 15.37 26.28
CA LEU A 79 -5.17 14.75 25.28
C LEU A 79 -4.47 13.49 24.80
N ASN A 80 -5.14 12.35 24.87
CA ASN A 80 -4.62 11.11 24.34
C ASN A 80 -5.57 10.55 23.27
N LEU A 81 -5.09 10.48 22.03
CA LEU A 81 -5.82 9.93 20.89
C LEU A 81 -5.53 8.44 20.74
N SER A 82 -6.60 7.65 20.65
CA SER A 82 -6.53 6.28 20.17
C SER A 82 -7.48 6.09 19.00
N VAL A 83 -7.10 5.24 18.04
CA VAL A 83 -7.86 5.04 16.80
C VAL A 83 -8.00 3.57 16.47
N GLU A 84 -9.04 3.21 15.73
CA GLU A 84 -9.20 1.89 15.16
C GLU A 84 -9.94 1.92 13.81
N THR A 85 -9.90 0.79 13.12
CA THR A 85 -10.69 0.55 11.91
C THR A 85 -11.42 -0.77 12.05
N CYS A 86 -12.65 -0.83 11.55
CA CYS A 86 -13.50 -2.00 11.73
C CYS A 86 -14.36 -2.26 10.48
N ASN A 87 -14.80 -3.51 10.31
CA ASN A 87 -15.54 -3.98 9.14
C ASN A 87 -17.08 -3.97 9.33
N ASP A 88 -17.57 -3.56 10.50
CA ASP A 88 -18.99 -3.48 10.83
C ASP A 88 -19.35 -2.11 11.44
N SER A 89 -20.61 -1.70 11.35
CA SER A 89 -21.03 -0.36 11.79
C SER A 89 -21.04 -0.17 13.31
N THR A 90 -20.81 -1.23 14.08
CA THR A 90 -20.83 -1.23 15.54
C THR A 90 -19.43 -1.25 16.15
N CYS A 91 -18.37 -1.42 15.35
CA CYS A 91 -16.97 -1.59 15.78
C CYS A 91 -16.86 -2.45 17.05
N SER A 92 -17.48 -3.63 17.02
CA SER A 92 -17.72 -4.43 18.22
C SER A 92 -16.47 -5.05 18.88
N SER A 93 -15.27 -4.81 18.34
CA SER A 93 -13.99 -5.28 18.86
C SER A 93 -13.08 -4.08 19.18
N PRO A 94 -12.93 -3.66 20.45
CA PRO A 94 -12.23 -2.44 20.83
C PRO A 94 -10.72 -2.65 20.81
N ASN A 95 -10.12 -2.71 19.62
CA ASN A 95 -8.67 -2.81 19.44
C ASN A 95 -8.09 -1.44 19.10
N PHE A 96 -8.41 -0.45 19.94
CA PHE A 96 -7.85 0.88 19.86
C PHE A 96 -6.33 0.84 19.93
N THR A 97 -5.71 1.43 18.93
CA THR A 97 -4.26 1.68 18.91
C THR A 97 -4.01 3.09 19.40
N ASN A 98 -3.23 3.20 20.48
CA ASN A 98 -2.79 4.48 21.01
C ASN A 98 -1.85 5.18 20.02
N ILE A 99 -2.09 6.46 19.73
CA ILE A 99 -1.17 7.23 18.89
C ILE A 99 -0.21 8.02 19.77
N PRO A 100 1.11 7.78 19.66
CA PRO A 100 2.08 8.46 20.49
C PRO A 100 2.24 9.93 20.08
N ASN A 101 2.60 10.76 21.08
CA ASN A 101 3.02 12.15 20.95
C ASN A 101 1.94 13.16 20.52
N ASP A 102 0.67 12.75 20.40
CA ASP A 102 -0.54 13.59 20.29
C ASP A 102 -0.38 14.92 19.53
N THR A 103 0.37 14.90 18.42
CA THR A 103 0.68 16.09 17.62
C THR A 103 -0.43 16.40 16.63
N THR A 104 -0.49 17.65 16.14
CA THR A 104 -1.40 18.03 15.05
C THR A 104 -0.93 17.45 13.72
N ASN A 105 -1.87 16.94 12.90
CA ASN A 105 -1.65 16.17 11.67
C ASN A 105 -0.90 14.85 11.91
N GLN A 106 -1.67 13.81 12.14
CA GLN A 106 -1.16 12.46 12.37
C GLN A 106 -1.45 11.59 11.16
N SER A 107 -0.44 10.82 10.74
CA SER A 107 -0.57 9.80 9.70
C SER A 107 -0.59 8.44 10.36
N PHE A 108 -1.56 7.61 9.98
CA PHE A 108 -1.78 6.30 10.60
C PHE A 108 -1.45 5.18 9.61
N ASN A 109 -0.87 4.09 10.11
CA ASN A 109 -0.71 2.85 9.36
C ASN A 109 -1.70 1.81 9.90
N LEU A 110 -2.97 1.99 9.54
CA LEU A 110 -4.07 1.11 9.95
C LEU A 110 -4.46 0.19 8.80
N SER A 111 -5.06 -0.95 9.11
CA SER A 111 -5.66 -1.82 8.11
C SER A 111 -6.81 -1.08 7.40
N SER A 112 -6.99 -1.40 6.11
CA SER A 112 -8.10 -0.83 5.34
C SER A 112 -9.41 -1.50 5.74
N ASN A 113 -10.35 -0.74 6.29
CA ASN A 113 -11.73 -1.19 6.55
C ASN A 113 -12.75 -0.09 6.21
N GLN A 114 -14.04 -0.44 6.24
CA GLN A 114 -15.14 0.48 5.89
C GLN A 114 -15.36 1.57 6.93
N PHE A 115 -15.13 1.28 8.21
CA PHE A 115 -15.38 2.19 9.32
C PHE A 115 -14.08 2.54 10.04
N PHE A 116 -14.04 3.76 10.57
CA PHE A 116 -12.93 4.31 11.35
C PHE A 116 -13.51 4.93 12.62
N GLU A 117 -12.93 4.61 13.76
CA GLU A 117 -13.32 5.16 15.06
C GLU A 117 -12.13 5.84 15.71
N TYR A 118 -12.40 6.92 16.44
CA TYR A 118 -11.43 7.66 17.22
C TYR A 118 -11.95 7.88 18.63
N LEU A 119 -11.05 7.77 19.61
CA LEU A 119 -11.31 7.97 21.02
C LEU A 119 -10.31 8.98 21.56
N PHE A 120 -10.82 10.05 22.14
CA PHE A 120 -10.02 11.04 22.86
C PHE A 120 -10.22 10.87 24.36
N ASN A 121 -9.14 10.58 25.08
CA ASN A 121 -9.12 10.58 26.54
C ASN A 121 -8.54 11.91 27.03
N PHE A 122 -9.35 12.67 27.75
CA PHE A 122 -8.95 13.94 28.34
C PHE A 122 -8.53 13.75 29.79
N SER A 123 -7.42 14.36 30.19
CA SER A 123 -7.02 14.44 31.60
C SER A 123 -6.34 15.77 31.91
N THR A 124 -6.27 16.11 33.19
CA THR A 124 -5.60 17.33 33.65
C THR A 124 -4.96 17.14 35.01
N ASP A 125 -3.85 17.83 35.23
CA ASP A 125 -3.17 17.90 36.53
C ASP A 125 -3.74 19.00 37.43
N ASN A 126 -4.64 19.85 36.92
CA ASN A 126 -5.29 20.92 37.68
C ASN A 126 -6.78 21.01 37.33
N THR A 127 -7.64 20.67 38.30
CA THR A 127 -9.10 20.60 38.13
C THR A 127 -9.79 21.93 37.81
N ASN A 128 -9.08 23.06 37.89
CA ASN A 128 -9.61 24.35 37.45
C ASN A 128 -9.58 24.51 35.93
N TYR A 129 -8.88 23.65 35.22
CA TYR A 129 -8.76 23.65 33.77
C TYR A 129 -9.30 22.33 33.22
N SER A 130 -9.93 22.38 32.05
CA SER A 130 -10.41 21.17 31.36
C SER A 130 -9.94 21.23 29.91
N PRO A 131 -9.41 20.13 29.35
CA PRO A 131 -9.15 20.06 27.92
C PRO A 131 -10.45 20.24 27.13
N GLU A 132 -10.36 20.90 25.98
CA GLU A 132 -11.46 21.08 25.04
C GLU A 132 -11.03 20.64 23.63
N LEU A 133 -11.90 19.91 22.94
CA LEU A 133 -11.71 19.49 21.56
C LEU A 133 -12.63 20.30 20.65
N TYR A 134 -12.06 21.18 19.83
CA TYR A 134 -12.82 22.10 18.98
C TYR A 134 -13.27 21.47 17.65
N ASN A 135 -12.40 20.71 16.99
CA ASN A 135 -12.68 20.11 15.68
C ASN A 135 -11.84 18.85 15.47
N VAL A 136 -12.39 17.91 14.71
CA VAL A 136 -11.72 16.70 14.22
C VAL A 136 -11.93 16.61 12.72
N THR A 137 -10.83 16.60 11.97
CA THR A 137 -10.85 16.38 10.52
C THR A 137 -10.17 15.05 10.22
N VAL A 138 -10.88 14.14 9.55
CA VAL A 138 -10.33 12.85 9.13
C VAL A 138 -10.07 12.88 7.63
N GLY A 139 -8.80 12.71 7.25
CA GLY A 139 -8.41 12.49 5.85
C GLY A 139 -8.41 11.01 5.53
N TYR A 140 -9.05 10.61 4.44
CA TYR A 140 -9.03 9.24 3.94
C TYR A 140 -8.78 9.22 2.44
N TYR A 141 -8.26 8.09 1.95
CA TYR A 141 -8.17 7.81 0.52
C TYR A 141 -8.82 6.47 0.25
N ASN A 142 -9.60 6.39 -0.83
CA ASN A 142 -10.15 5.11 -1.26
C ASN A 142 -9.03 4.28 -1.86
N LYS A 143 -8.69 3.16 -1.24
CA LYS A 143 -7.92 2.11 -1.91
C LYS A 143 -8.90 1.40 -2.85
N SER A 144 -8.95 1.82 -4.12
CA SER A 144 -9.71 1.09 -5.13
C SER A 144 -9.08 -0.29 -5.31
N SER A 145 -9.67 -1.32 -4.70
CA SER A 145 -9.51 -2.70 -5.15
C SER A 145 -10.37 -2.85 -6.41
N SER A 146 -9.93 -2.27 -7.53
CA SER A 146 -10.50 -2.65 -8.82
C SER A 146 -10.22 -4.15 -8.96
N ASP A 147 -11.22 -4.95 -9.29
CA ASP A 147 -10.98 -6.34 -9.69
C ASP A 147 -10.00 -6.32 -10.87
N TYR A 148 -8.81 -6.86 -10.67
CA TYR A 148 -7.79 -6.93 -11.72
C TYR A 148 -7.21 -8.32 -11.82
N VAL A 149 -6.92 -8.69 -13.07
CA VAL A 149 -6.26 -9.93 -13.43
C VAL A 149 -4.83 -9.60 -13.82
N ALA A 150 -3.88 -10.31 -13.24
CA ALA A 150 -2.48 -10.23 -13.62
C ALA A 150 -1.98 -11.61 -14.04
N LEU A 151 -1.39 -11.71 -15.22
CA LEU A 151 -0.90 -12.94 -15.82
C LEU A 151 0.59 -12.85 -16.13
N THR A 152 1.30 -13.95 -15.93
CA THR A 152 2.69 -14.11 -16.37
C THR A 152 2.78 -15.21 -17.43
N PHE A 153 3.40 -14.88 -18.56
CA PHE A 153 3.60 -15.78 -19.70
C PHE A 153 5.00 -16.39 -19.67
N ALA A 154 5.12 -17.65 -20.10
CA ALA A 154 6.43 -18.24 -20.40
C ALA A 154 7.18 -17.43 -21.47
N ASN A 155 8.51 -17.38 -21.38
CA ASN A 155 9.41 -16.63 -22.30
C ASN A 155 9.24 -16.97 -23.79
N TYR A 156 8.62 -18.10 -24.11
CA TYR A 156 8.41 -18.52 -25.50
C TYR A 156 7.24 -17.78 -26.17
N PHE A 157 6.28 -17.24 -25.40
CA PHE A 157 5.14 -16.52 -25.95
C PHE A 157 5.48 -15.13 -26.50
N THR A 158 6.53 -14.48 -25.99
CA THR A 158 6.96 -13.17 -26.49
C THR A 158 7.49 -13.21 -27.93
N ASN A 159 7.88 -14.40 -28.41
CA ASN A 159 8.39 -14.63 -29.76
C ASN A 159 7.39 -15.36 -30.69
N GLY A 160 6.17 -15.66 -30.22
CA GLY A 160 5.17 -16.44 -30.95
C GLY A 160 5.39 -17.96 -30.92
N ILE A 161 4.45 -18.73 -31.50
CA ILE A 161 4.54 -20.19 -31.56
C ILE A 161 5.20 -20.60 -32.88
N ASN A 162 6.29 -21.37 -32.80
CA ASN A 162 7.05 -21.85 -33.96
C ASN A 162 6.85 -23.36 -34.18
N PHE A 163 6.36 -23.73 -35.36
CA PHE A 163 6.19 -25.13 -35.79
C PHE A 163 7.36 -25.68 -36.61
N GLY A 164 8.39 -24.86 -36.85
CA GLY A 164 9.56 -25.22 -37.66
C GLY A 164 9.20 -25.55 -39.11
N SER A 165 9.97 -26.45 -39.73
CA SER A 165 9.71 -26.93 -41.09
C SER A 165 8.53 -27.90 -41.09
N VAL A 166 7.38 -27.48 -41.61
CA VAL A 166 6.19 -28.33 -41.71
C VAL A 166 6.28 -29.23 -42.96
N ALA A 167 5.93 -30.51 -42.83
CA ALA A 167 5.83 -31.43 -43.96
C ALA A 167 4.39 -31.45 -44.49
N PRO A 168 4.14 -31.44 -45.82
CA PRO A 168 2.78 -31.47 -46.36
C PRO A 168 2.08 -32.79 -46.02
N ASN A 169 0.75 -32.77 -45.91
CA ASN A 169 -0.07 -33.95 -45.59
C ASN A 169 0.30 -34.63 -44.26
N THR A 170 0.53 -33.84 -43.22
CA THR A 170 0.86 -34.37 -41.89
C THR A 170 -0.11 -33.86 -40.84
N ILE A 171 -0.52 -34.74 -39.93
CA ILE A 171 -1.49 -34.44 -38.87
C ILE A 171 -0.74 -34.42 -37.53
N GLY A 172 -1.07 -33.44 -36.69
CA GLY A 172 -0.64 -33.39 -35.30
C GLY A 172 0.84 -33.08 -35.11
N ASN A 173 1.40 -32.18 -35.94
CA ASN A 173 2.76 -31.70 -35.77
C ASN A 173 2.84 -30.85 -34.49
N ASN A 174 3.80 -31.17 -33.62
CA ASN A 174 4.07 -30.38 -32.42
C ASN A 174 4.93 -29.16 -32.78
N ALA A 175 4.82 -28.09 -32.00
CA ALA A 175 5.78 -26.99 -32.07
C ALA A 175 7.21 -27.52 -31.80
N THR A 176 8.21 -27.10 -32.57
CA THR A 176 9.54 -27.75 -32.67
C THR A 176 10.39 -27.71 -31.40
N ASN A 177 10.00 -26.96 -30.37
CA ASN A 177 10.72 -26.80 -29.11
C ASN A 177 10.06 -27.48 -27.88
N ASN A 178 9.37 -28.60 -28.05
CA ASN A 178 8.86 -29.41 -26.93
C ASN A 178 8.06 -28.63 -25.84
N SER A 179 7.40 -27.56 -26.30
CA SER A 179 5.96 -27.27 -26.21
C SER A 179 5.25 -27.31 -24.85
N LEU A 180 5.92 -27.00 -23.73
CA LEU A 180 5.20 -26.65 -22.51
C LEU A 180 5.05 -25.13 -22.39
N PHE A 181 3.86 -24.67 -22.73
CA PHE A 181 3.51 -23.27 -22.66
C PHE A 181 2.76 -23.00 -21.35
N THR A 182 3.31 -22.15 -20.48
CA THR A 182 2.69 -21.86 -19.19
C THR A 182 2.11 -20.45 -19.11
N ILE A 183 0.96 -20.38 -18.46
CA ILE A 183 0.36 -19.14 -17.98
C ILE A 183 0.18 -19.29 -16.48
N THR A 184 0.75 -18.35 -15.74
CA THR A 184 0.65 -18.29 -14.29
C THR A 184 -0.19 -17.10 -13.90
N VAL A 185 -1.22 -17.33 -13.08
CA VAL A 185 -1.97 -16.24 -12.45
C VAL A 185 -1.09 -15.63 -11.36
N SER A 186 -0.81 -14.34 -11.47
CA SER A 186 0.01 -13.61 -10.49
C SER A 186 -0.57 -13.75 -9.08
N PRO A 187 0.25 -13.83 -8.02
CA PRO A 187 -0.20 -13.66 -6.65
C PRO A 187 -1.02 -12.38 -6.42
N ASP A 188 -0.82 -11.37 -7.28
CA ASP A 188 -1.48 -10.07 -7.20
C ASP A 188 -2.94 -10.09 -7.71
N SER A 189 -3.36 -11.13 -8.44
CA SER A 189 -4.73 -11.22 -8.97
C SER A 189 -5.76 -11.28 -7.83
N THR A 190 -6.75 -10.38 -7.84
CA THR A 190 -7.75 -10.26 -6.76
C THR A 190 -9.06 -10.99 -7.06
N SER A 191 -9.21 -11.49 -8.28
CA SER A 191 -10.43 -12.16 -8.76
C SER A 191 -10.08 -13.49 -9.41
N THR A 192 -11.08 -14.37 -9.55
CA THR A 192 -10.94 -15.59 -10.38
C THR A 192 -10.72 -15.20 -11.83
N VAL A 193 -9.90 -15.99 -12.53
CA VAL A 193 -9.45 -15.71 -13.89
C VAL A 193 -9.95 -16.78 -14.85
N SER A 194 -10.49 -16.31 -15.98
CA SER A 194 -10.69 -17.10 -17.17
C SER A 194 -9.62 -16.75 -18.19
N VAL A 195 -9.02 -17.75 -18.84
CA VAL A 195 -8.00 -17.56 -19.87
C VAL A 195 -8.53 -18.03 -21.22
N CYS A 196 -8.69 -17.08 -22.13
CA CYS A 196 -9.12 -17.31 -23.50
C CYS A 196 -7.91 -17.45 -24.43
N THR A 197 -8.08 -18.16 -25.55
CA THR A 197 -7.07 -18.17 -26.63
C THR A 197 -7.65 -17.86 -27.98
N ASN A 198 -6.83 -17.18 -28.78
CA ASN A 198 -7.08 -16.89 -30.17
C ASN A 198 -5.83 -17.12 -31.01
N SER A 199 -5.99 -17.34 -32.31
CA SER A 199 -4.90 -17.56 -33.25
C SER A 199 -5.15 -16.88 -34.59
N SER A 200 -4.08 -16.59 -35.32
CA SER A 200 -4.14 -16.13 -36.72
C SER A 200 -3.78 -17.26 -37.68
N ASN A 201 -4.09 -17.06 -38.97
CA ASN A 201 -3.52 -17.87 -40.03
C ASN A 201 -1.98 -17.87 -39.96
N LEU A 202 -1.37 -19.00 -40.32
CA LEU A 202 0.07 -19.15 -40.43
C LEU A 202 0.50 -18.88 -41.88
N THR A 203 1.55 -18.10 -42.11
CA THR A 203 2.00 -17.73 -43.48
C THR A 203 3.48 -18.02 -43.71
N SER A 204 3.82 -18.47 -44.92
CA SER A 204 5.21 -18.67 -45.37
C SER A 204 5.33 -18.64 -46.90
N GLY A 205 6.19 -17.77 -47.44
CA GLY A 205 6.51 -17.75 -48.87
C GLY A 205 5.28 -17.63 -49.80
N GLY A 206 4.24 -16.91 -49.38
CA GLY A 206 2.98 -16.76 -50.13
C GLY A 206 1.93 -17.87 -49.90
N ASN A 207 2.25 -18.89 -49.10
CA ASN A 207 1.31 -19.94 -48.68
C ASN A 207 0.71 -19.62 -47.32
N THR A 208 -0.52 -20.07 -47.11
CA THR A 208 -1.29 -19.82 -45.89
C THR A 208 -1.90 -21.12 -45.38
N ILE A 209 -1.70 -21.42 -44.10
CA ILE A 209 -2.44 -22.45 -43.37
C ILE A 209 -3.47 -21.74 -42.49
N ALA A 210 -4.74 -22.11 -42.65
CA ALA A 210 -5.85 -21.46 -41.95
C ALA A 210 -5.84 -21.73 -40.44
N ALA A 211 -6.39 -20.82 -39.64
CA ALA A 211 -6.53 -21.02 -38.20
C ALA A 211 -7.28 -22.31 -37.83
N GLY A 212 -8.24 -22.77 -38.65
CA GLY A 212 -8.97 -24.03 -38.46
C GLY A 212 -8.12 -25.31 -38.50
N ASN A 213 -6.88 -25.22 -38.99
CA ASN A 213 -5.89 -26.29 -38.97
C ASN A 213 -5.04 -26.31 -37.70
N PHE A 214 -5.31 -25.37 -36.80
CA PHE A 214 -4.64 -25.22 -35.53
C PHE A 214 -5.53 -25.76 -34.39
N SER A 215 -4.94 -26.51 -33.47
CA SER A 215 -5.65 -27.12 -32.35
C SER A 215 -4.83 -27.00 -31.07
N TYR A 216 -5.51 -26.95 -29.93
CA TYR A 216 -4.85 -26.89 -28.62
C TYR A 216 -5.52 -27.78 -27.58
N ASN A 217 -4.76 -28.06 -26.52
CA ASN A 217 -5.25 -28.67 -25.29
C ASN A 217 -4.65 -27.92 -24.09
N VAL A 218 -5.41 -27.82 -23.00
CA VAL A 218 -5.07 -27.05 -21.80
C VAL A 218 -5.40 -27.86 -20.54
N SER A 219 -4.52 -27.77 -19.54
CA SER A 219 -4.68 -28.47 -18.25
C SER A 219 -3.96 -27.71 -17.14
N ILE A 220 -4.46 -27.81 -15.90
CA ILE A 220 -3.73 -27.38 -14.70
C ILE A 220 -2.75 -28.44 -14.18
N ASP A 221 -2.78 -29.64 -14.75
CA ASP A 221 -1.84 -30.72 -14.46
C ASP A 221 -1.02 -31.06 -15.71
N GLN A 222 0.29 -30.80 -15.62
CA GLN A 222 1.26 -31.09 -16.67
C GLN A 222 1.39 -32.58 -16.98
N ALA A 223 1.30 -33.46 -15.97
CA ALA A 223 1.45 -34.90 -16.17
C ALA A 223 0.29 -35.45 -17.02
N THR A 224 -0.92 -34.97 -16.74
CA THR A 224 -2.10 -35.22 -17.56
C THR A 224 -1.93 -34.69 -18.99
N LEU A 225 -1.45 -33.46 -19.17
CA LEU A 225 -1.23 -32.88 -20.52
C LEU A 225 -0.17 -33.63 -21.34
N ASN A 226 0.86 -34.17 -20.67
CA ASN A 226 1.94 -34.91 -21.32
C ASN A 226 1.49 -36.29 -21.82
N THR A 227 0.58 -36.95 -21.09
CA THR A 227 0.11 -38.31 -21.36
C THR A 227 -1.16 -38.36 -22.21
N THR A 228 -1.86 -37.24 -22.38
CA THR A 228 -3.05 -37.16 -23.24
C THR A 228 -2.68 -37.38 -24.70
N GLU A 229 -3.11 -38.52 -25.27
CA GLU A 229 -3.01 -38.77 -26.71
C GLU A 229 -3.86 -37.79 -27.49
N LEU A 230 -3.26 -37.31 -28.56
CA LEU A 230 -3.69 -36.12 -29.26
C LEU A 230 -4.57 -36.49 -30.47
N ARG A 231 -5.68 -37.21 -30.22
CA ARG A 231 -6.72 -37.52 -31.21
C ARG A 231 -8.11 -37.36 -30.60
N GLY A 232 -8.94 -36.47 -31.17
CA GLY A 232 -10.40 -36.42 -30.92
C GLY A 232 -10.89 -35.52 -29.77
N ASN A 233 -10.03 -35.08 -28.85
CA ASN A 233 -10.39 -34.20 -27.71
C ASN A 233 -9.72 -32.82 -27.83
N PHE A 234 -9.96 -32.11 -28.92
CA PHE A 234 -9.41 -30.78 -29.16
C PHE A 234 -10.47 -29.74 -29.38
N THR A 235 -10.15 -28.53 -28.95
CA THR A 235 -10.77 -27.33 -29.48
C THR A 235 -9.98 -26.93 -30.72
N ASN A 236 -10.60 -27.03 -31.89
CA ASN A 236 -10.09 -26.41 -33.11
C ASN A 236 -10.39 -24.92 -33.04
N TYR A 237 -9.46 -24.08 -33.50
CA TYR A 237 -9.76 -22.66 -33.63
C TYR A 237 -10.85 -22.47 -34.69
N THR A 238 -11.96 -21.87 -34.29
CA THR A 238 -12.97 -21.35 -35.22
C THR A 238 -12.83 -19.82 -35.26
N ASP A 239 -13.49 -19.13 -36.20
CA ASP A 239 -13.45 -17.65 -36.30
C ASP A 239 -14.09 -16.93 -35.08
N ILE A 240 -14.45 -17.66 -34.02
CA ILE A 240 -15.02 -17.19 -32.76
C ILE A 240 -14.01 -17.47 -31.64
N LEU A 241 -13.89 -16.54 -30.68
CA LEU A 241 -13.10 -16.74 -29.46
C LEU A 241 -13.44 -18.11 -28.84
N THR A 242 -12.42 -18.92 -28.57
CA THR A 242 -12.61 -20.22 -27.90
C THR A 242 -12.15 -20.13 -26.45
N SER A 243 -13.07 -20.39 -25.51
CA SER A 243 -12.76 -20.50 -24.08
C SER A 243 -11.75 -21.62 -23.82
N GLY A 244 -10.67 -21.30 -23.12
CA GLY A 244 -9.60 -22.24 -22.78
C GLY A 244 -9.81 -22.93 -21.44
N ILE A 245 -9.84 -22.16 -20.35
CA ILE A 245 -10.01 -22.66 -18.99
C ILE A 245 -10.56 -21.55 -18.06
N ASP A 246 -11.42 -21.92 -17.11
CA ASP A 246 -12.10 -21.00 -16.20
C ASP A 246 -11.79 -21.31 -14.73
N GLY A 247 -12.04 -20.33 -13.85
CA GLY A 247 -12.00 -20.52 -12.40
C GLY A 247 -10.59 -20.61 -11.81
N LEU A 248 -9.58 -20.06 -12.50
CA LEU A 248 -8.22 -20.03 -11.99
C LEU A 248 -8.09 -19.01 -10.86
N VAL A 249 -7.37 -19.37 -9.79
CA VAL A 249 -7.08 -18.48 -8.66
C VAL A 249 -5.63 -18.03 -8.67
N ALA A 250 -5.27 -17.05 -7.83
CA ALA A 250 -3.89 -16.64 -7.64
C ALA A 250 -2.94 -17.83 -7.43
N ASN A 251 -1.78 -17.82 -8.09
CA ASN A 251 -0.78 -18.91 -8.16
C ASN A 251 -1.18 -20.15 -8.98
N SER A 252 -2.35 -20.18 -9.62
CA SER A 252 -2.67 -21.26 -10.55
C SER A 252 -1.69 -21.25 -11.72
N VAL A 253 -1.13 -22.42 -12.03
CA VAL A 253 -0.28 -22.63 -13.21
C VAL A 253 -1.08 -23.46 -14.20
N THR A 254 -1.21 -22.94 -15.40
CA THR A 254 -1.91 -23.63 -16.49
C THR A 254 -0.91 -23.96 -17.59
N TYR A 255 -1.03 -25.16 -18.13
CA TYR A 255 -0.18 -25.72 -19.17
C TYR A 255 -0.96 -25.84 -20.48
N TRP A 256 -0.33 -25.44 -21.58
CA TRP A 256 -0.89 -25.41 -22.92
C TRP A 256 -0.04 -26.23 -23.89
N LYS A 257 -0.71 -26.98 -24.76
CA LYS A 257 -0.09 -27.79 -25.81
C LYS A 257 -0.78 -27.52 -27.15
N PHE A 258 0.02 -27.15 -28.15
CA PHE A 258 -0.46 -26.75 -29.48
C PHE A 258 -0.07 -27.77 -30.55
N LYS A 259 -0.94 -27.92 -31.56
CA LYS A 259 -0.72 -28.80 -32.71
C LYS A 259 -1.17 -28.16 -34.01
N LEU A 260 -0.50 -28.57 -35.09
CA LEU A 260 -0.77 -28.13 -36.43
C LEU A 260 -1.04 -29.32 -37.37
N ASP A 261 -2.20 -29.29 -38.02
CA ASP A 261 -2.55 -30.18 -39.12
C ASP A 261 -2.23 -29.51 -40.44
N VAL A 262 -1.29 -30.04 -41.21
CA VAL A 262 -0.76 -29.42 -42.43
C VAL A 262 -1.55 -29.92 -43.63
N PRO A 263 -2.30 -29.04 -44.34
CA PRO A 263 -3.05 -29.44 -45.54
C PRO A 263 -2.16 -29.97 -46.67
N ASP A 264 -2.78 -30.65 -47.62
CA ASP A 264 -2.16 -31.01 -48.89
C ASP A 264 -1.75 -29.75 -49.69
N GLY A 265 -0.66 -29.86 -50.46
CA GLY A 265 -0.19 -28.80 -51.36
C GLY A 265 0.56 -27.65 -50.69
N GLN A 266 0.75 -27.68 -49.37
CA GLN A 266 1.64 -26.73 -48.69
C GLN A 266 3.10 -26.97 -49.08
N ILE A 267 3.91 -25.92 -49.12
CA ILE A 267 5.36 -26.08 -49.31
C ILE A 267 6.03 -26.37 -47.97
N SER A 268 7.10 -27.17 -47.98
CA SER A 268 7.95 -27.33 -46.80
C SER A 268 8.63 -26.01 -46.47
N GLY A 269 8.56 -25.58 -45.22
CA GLY A 269 9.14 -24.33 -44.78
C GLY A 269 8.72 -23.93 -43.37
N ALA A 270 9.30 -22.83 -42.86
CA ALA A 270 8.94 -22.26 -41.58
C ALA A 270 7.70 -21.37 -41.73
N TYR A 271 6.61 -21.73 -41.06
CA TYR A 271 5.39 -20.92 -41.02
C TYR A 271 5.32 -20.16 -39.71
N ASN A 272 5.07 -18.85 -39.81
CA ASN A 272 4.93 -17.97 -38.66
C ASN A 272 3.47 -17.55 -38.52
N GLY A 273 3.01 -17.46 -37.27
CA GLY A 273 1.79 -16.75 -36.90
C GLY A 273 1.65 -16.70 -35.38
N ASN A 274 0.60 -16.03 -34.92
CA ASN A 274 0.48 -15.62 -33.54
C ASN A 274 -0.63 -16.40 -32.85
N ALA A 275 -0.38 -16.79 -31.61
CA ALA A 275 -1.44 -17.11 -30.64
C ALA A 275 -1.43 -16.02 -29.57
N TYR A 276 -2.62 -15.54 -29.22
CA TYR A 276 -2.82 -14.52 -28.19
C TYR A 276 -3.69 -15.09 -27.06
N PHE A 277 -3.45 -14.58 -25.85
CA PHE A 277 -4.16 -14.96 -24.64
C PHE A 277 -4.73 -13.72 -23.97
N GLU A 278 -5.98 -13.84 -23.54
CA GLU A 278 -6.65 -12.80 -22.78
C GLU A 278 -7.10 -13.37 -21.44
N GLY A 279 -6.82 -12.63 -20.37
CA GLY A 279 -7.35 -12.93 -19.04
C GLY A 279 -8.56 -12.05 -18.77
N THR A 280 -9.69 -12.65 -18.44
CA THR A 280 -10.91 -11.92 -18.08
C THR A 280 -11.36 -12.29 -16.66
N ASN A 281 -11.98 -11.33 -15.96
CA ASN A 281 -12.61 -11.52 -14.65
C ASN A 281 -14.15 -11.51 -14.72
N THR A 282 -14.73 -11.18 -15.87
CA THR A 282 -16.17 -11.13 -16.10
C THR A 282 -16.50 -11.54 -17.55
N GLY A 283 -17.58 -12.31 -17.73
CA GLY A 283 -18.06 -12.79 -19.03
C GLY A 283 -17.46 -14.14 -19.46
N SER A 284 -18.17 -14.85 -20.34
CA SER A 284 -17.60 -15.97 -21.10
C SER A 284 -16.69 -15.41 -22.19
N CYS A 285 -15.57 -16.08 -22.47
CA CYS A 285 -14.96 -16.00 -23.80
C CYS A 285 -16.04 -16.31 -24.87
#